data_AF-A0RYV0-F1
#
_entry.id   AF-A0RYV0-F1
#
_cell.length_a   1.000
_cell.length_b   1.000
_cell.length_c   1.000
_cell.angle_alpha   90.00
_cell.angle_beta   90.00
_cell.angle_gamma   90.00
#
_symmetry.space_group_name_H-M   'P 1'
#
loop_
_entity.id
_entity.type
_entity.pdbx_description
1 polymer ?
#
loop_
_entity_poly.entity_id
_entity_poly.type
_entity_poly.pdbx_seq_one_letter_code
_entity_poly.pdbx_strand_id
1 'polypeptide(L)'
;MPINFLGAVDKKTGEVTDSGHDLHGRSFKGKILVFPHGVGSSVGAYTIYSLASHGSAPAGMVCKKADLTVASGCALANIPLYVADDTEYDSLADGEQLRLPA
;
A
#
# COMPACT_ATOMS: atom_id res chain seq x y z
N MET A 1 8.72 -2.69 6.42
CA MET A 1 9.19 -1.28 6.54
C MET A 1 8.12 -0.28 6.07
N PRO A 2 8.21 1.03 6.41
CA PRO A 2 7.37 2.08 5.84
C PRO A 2 7.58 2.22 4.32
N ILE A 3 6.53 2.59 3.57
CA ILE A 3 6.59 2.64 2.11
C ILE A 3 6.44 4.07 1.57
N ASN A 4 7.27 4.44 0.57
CA ASN A 4 7.18 5.71 -0.13
C ASN A 4 6.51 5.54 -1.51
N PHE A 5 5.20 5.78 -1.57
CA PHE A 5 4.44 5.67 -2.82
C PHE A 5 4.86 6.65 -3.92
N LEU A 6 5.55 7.75 -3.60
CA LEU A 6 5.93 8.73 -4.63
C LEU A 6 7.12 8.25 -5.48
N GLY A 7 8.12 7.65 -4.85
CA GLY A 7 9.41 7.35 -5.49
C GLY A 7 9.86 5.88 -5.42
N ALA A 8 9.24 5.05 -4.58
CA ALA A 8 9.66 3.67 -4.37
C ALA A 8 8.84 2.65 -5.16
N VAL A 9 7.93 3.09 -6.04
CA VAL A 9 6.97 2.20 -6.70
C VAL A 9 6.85 2.51 -8.19
N ASP A 10 6.97 1.48 -9.03
CA ASP A 10 6.61 1.54 -10.43
C ASP A 10 5.07 1.54 -10.59
N LYS A 11 4.54 2.63 -11.16
CA LYS A 11 3.10 2.86 -11.29
C LYS A 11 2.42 1.90 -12.27
N LYS A 12 3.16 1.32 -13.21
CA LYS A 12 2.62 0.43 -14.25
C LYS A 12 2.61 -1.03 -13.79
N THR A 13 3.62 -1.45 -13.04
CA THR A 13 3.76 -2.85 -12.60
C THR A 13 3.31 -3.08 -11.16
N GLY A 14 3.26 -2.02 -10.34
CA GLY A 14 3.02 -2.13 -8.90
C GLY A 14 4.19 -2.76 -8.16
N GLU A 15 5.39 -2.73 -8.76
CA GLU A 15 6.62 -3.24 -8.17
C GLU A 15 7.31 -2.19 -7.31
N VAL A 16 7.87 -2.61 -6.17
CA VAL A 16 8.69 -1.73 -5.33
C VAL A 16 10.10 -1.66 -5.91
N THR A 17 10.51 -0.46 -6.32
CA THR A 17 11.80 -0.19 -6.99
C THR A 17 12.88 0.32 -6.05
N ASP A 18 12.54 0.60 -4.79
CA ASP A 18 13.52 1.02 -3.77
C ASP A 18 14.33 -0.19 -3.29
N SER A 19 15.63 -0.21 -3.60
CA SER A 19 16.55 -1.28 -3.24
C SER A 19 16.82 -1.40 -1.74
N GLY A 20 16.51 -0.37 -0.95
CA GLY A 20 16.59 -0.40 0.50
C GLY A 20 15.34 -0.97 1.18
N HIS A 21 14.27 -1.28 0.43
CA HIS A 21 13.01 -1.74 0.99
C HIS A 21 12.91 -3.29 0.99
N ASP A 22 12.33 -3.87 2.04
CA ASP A 22 12.13 -5.33 2.17
C ASP A 22 11.37 -5.98 0.99
N LEU A 23 10.56 -5.16 0.32
CA LEU A 23 9.74 -5.57 -0.83
C LEU A 23 10.37 -5.29 -2.19
N HIS A 24 11.64 -4.85 -2.23
CA HIS A 24 12.33 -4.55 -3.48
C HIS A 24 12.19 -5.67 -4.52
N GLY A 25 11.80 -5.32 -5.75
CA GLY A 25 11.59 -6.26 -6.85
C GLY A 25 10.32 -7.12 -6.71
N ARG A 26 9.46 -6.87 -5.71
CA ARG A 26 8.17 -7.54 -5.55
C ARG A 26 7.03 -6.62 -5.98
N SER A 27 6.06 -7.20 -6.69
CA SER A 27 4.79 -6.55 -7.02
C SER A 27 3.68 -6.92 -6.03
N PHE A 28 2.94 -5.89 -5.62
CA PHE A 28 1.74 -5.99 -4.78
C PHE A 28 0.44 -5.91 -5.59
N LYS A 29 0.52 -5.89 -6.93
CA LYS A 29 -0.64 -5.89 -7.81
C LYS A 29 -1.60 -7.02 -7.46
N GLY A 30 -2.86 -6.68 -7.15
CA GLY A 30 -3.92 -7.64 -6.81
C GLY A 30 -3.72 -8.37 -5.48
N LYS A 31 -2.78 -7.94 -4.64
CA LYS A 31 -2.53 -8.49 -3.30
C LYS A 31 -2.91 -7.48 -2.22
N ILE A 32 -2.97 -7.91 -0.97
CA ILE A 32 -3.10 -7.01 0.16
C ILE A 32 -1.69 -6.52 0.54
N LEU A 33 -1.50 -5.21 0.55
CA LEU A 33 -0.24 -4.57 0.93
C LEU A 33 -0.31 -4.16 2.40
N VAL A 34 0.58 -4.73 3.22
CA VAL A 34 0.69 -4.44 4.65
C VAL A 34 1.94 -3.60 4.91
N PHE A 35 1.79 -2.46 5.58
CA PHE A 35 2.90 -1.56 5.88
C PHE A 35 2.61 -0.72 7.13
N PRO A 36 3.60 -0.32 7.94
CA PRO A 36 3.32 0.36 9.21
C PRO A 36 2.73 1.76 8.99
N HIS A 37 3.29 2.53 8.05
CA HIS A 37 2.81 3.85 7.65
C HIS A 37 3.41 4.24 6.29
N GLY A 38 2.74 5.15 5.58
CA GLY A 38 3.28 5.76 4.37
C GLY A 38 4.30 6.84 4.72
N VAL A 39 5.33 6.99 3.89
CA VAL A 39 6.35 8.04 4.01
C VAL A 39 6.35 8.89 2.75
N GLY A 40 6.41 10.21 2.91
CA GLY A 40 6.46 11.15 1.79
C GLY A 40 5.46 12.29 1.94
N SER A 41 5.43 13.15 0.92
CA SER A 41 4.59 14.36 0.87
C SER A 41 3.20 14.07 0.27
N SER A 42 2.33 15.08 0.24
CA SER A 42 0.92 15.04 -0.21
C SER A 42 0.68 14.46 -1.61
N VAL A 43 1.73 14.31 -2.42
CA VAL A 43 1.65 13.82 -3.82
C VAL A 43 1.50 12.29 -3.89
N GLY A 44 1.75 11.56 -2.81
CA GLY A 44 1.62 10.09 -2.78
C GLY A 44 0.23 9.58 -3.16
N ALA A 45 -0.83 10.36 -2.91
CA ALA A 45 -2.21 10.03 -3.24
C ALA A 45 -2.40 9.82 -4.76
N TYR A 46 -1.74 10.66 -5.58
CA TYR A 46 -1.79 10.54 -7.04
C TYR A 46 -1.10 9.28 -7.54
N THR A 47 -0.04 8.81 -6.87
CA THR A 47 0.57 7.53 -7.24
C THR A 47 -0.37 6.38 -6.93
N ILE A 48 -1.03 6.37 -5.77
CA ILE A 48 -2.04 5.33 -5.43
C ILE A 48 -3.15 5.30 -6.48
N TYR A 49 -3.68 6.47 -6.85
CA TYR A 49 -4.66 6.58 -7.94
C TYR A 49 -4.11 6.09 -9.28
N SER A 50 -2.86 6.45 -9.62
CA SER A 50 -2.22 6.03 -10.86
C SER A 50 -2.04 4.51 -10.92
N LEU A 51 -1.72 3.85 -9.80
CA LEU A 51 -1.64 2.39 -9.72
C LEU A 51 -2.99 1.75 -10.07
N ALA A 52 -4.09 2.29 -9.54
CA ALA A 52 -5.43 1.79 -9.87
C ALA A 52 -5.76 2.02 -11.35
N SER A 53 -5.46 3.21 -11.88
CA SER A 53 -5.64 3.55 -13.30
C SER A 53 -4.87 2.62 -14.25
N HIS A 54 -3.68 2.16 -13.86
CA HIS A 54 -2.88 1.20 -14.62
C HIS A 54 -3.26 -0.28 -14.35
N GLY A 55 -4.25 -0.54 -13.50
CA GLY A 55 -4.60 -1.90 -13.08
C GLY A 55 -3.47 -2.63 -12.34
N SER A 56 -2.61 -1.88 -11.65
CA SER A 56 -1.46 -2.36 -10.87
C SER A 56 -1.62 -2.12 -9.37
N ALA A 57 -2.77 -1.59 -8.95
CA ALA A 57 -3.12 -1.40 -7.56
C ALA A 57 -3.17 -2.72 -6.76
N PRO A 58 -2.94 -2.64 -5.44
CA PRO A 58 -3.25 -3.73 -4.55
C PRO A 58 -4.76 -3.95 -4.46
N ALA A 59 -5.17 -5.16 -4.06
CA ALA A 59 -6.56 -5.48 -3.74
C ALA A 59 -7.04 -4.79 -2.46
N GLY A 60 -6.10 -4.37 -1.60
CA GLY A 60 -6.37 -3.63 -0.38
C GLY A 60 -5.08 -3.24 0.33
N MET A 61 -5.19 -2.32 1.28
CA MET A 61 -4.07 -1.83 2.07
C MET A 61 -4.36 -1.97 3.56
N VAL A 62 -3.35 -2.37 4.33
CA VAL A 62 -3.41 -2.43 5.80
C VAL A 62 -2.26 -1.62 6.36
N CYS A 63 -2.54 -0.71 7.29
CA CYS A 63 -1.50 0.03 7.99
C CYS A 63 -1.77 0.27 9.47
N LYS A 64 -0.72 0.53 10.25
CA LYS A 64 -0.85 0.90 11.67
C LYS A 64 -1.31 2.35 11.83
N LYS A 65 -0.88 3.19 10.90
CA LYS A 65 -1.21 4.61 10.88
C LYS A 65 -1.46 5.07 9.44
N ALA A 66 -2.70 5.43 9.16
CA ALA A 66 -3.07 6.08 7.92
C ALA A 66 -2.68 7.57 7.95
N ASP A 67 -1.86 7.99 6.99
CA ASP A 67 -1.68 9.41 6.67
C ASP A 67 -2.82 9.87 5.75
N LEU A 68 -3.16 11.16 5.79
CA LEU A 68 -4.16 11.79 4.90
C LEU A 68 -3.89 11.48 3.41
N THR A 69 -2.63 11.38 3.02
CA THR A 69 -2.20 11.07 1.65
C THR A 69 -2.59 9.65 1.26
N VAL A 70 -2.36 8.67 2.14
CA VAL A 70 -2.69 7.26 1.90
C VAL A 70 -4.19 7.09 1.89
N ALA A 71 -4.89 7.65 2.88
CA ALA A 71 -6.34 7.59 2.99
C ALA A 71 -7.03 8.22 1.76
N SER A 72 -6.61 9.42 1.35
CA SER A 72 -7.16 10.10 0.17
C SER A 72 -6.87 9.32 -1.11
N GLY A 73 -5.64 8.79 -1.26
CA GLY A 73 -5.27 7.99 -2.42
C GLY A 73 -6.10 6.71 -2.53
N CYS A 74 -6.31 6.01 -1.41
CA CYS A 74 -7.14 4.81 -1.36
C CYS A 74 -8.60 5.10 -1.68
N ALA A 75 -9.15 6.17 -1.10
CA ALA A 75 -10.52 6.61 -1.37
C ALA A 75 -10.73 6.98 -2.85
N LEU A 76 -9.80 7.72 -3.45
CA LEU A 76 -9.85 8.09 -4.88
C LEU A 76 -9.70 6.88 -5.80
N ALA A 77 -8.88 5.91 -5.40
CA ALA A 77 -8.56 4.71 -6.18
C ALA A 77 -9.57 3.57 -5.98
N ASN A 78 -10.56 3.74 -5.10
CA ASN A 78 -11.47 2.68 -4.65
C ASN A 78 -10.74 1.43 -4.12
N ILE A 79 -9.67 1.67 -3.33
CA ILE A 79 -8.89 0.62 -2.68
C ILE A 79 -9.30 0.57 -1.21
N PRO A 80 -9.74 -0.58 -0.68
CA PRO A 80 -10.02 -0.74 0.74
C PRO A 80 -8.78 -0.45 1.58
N LEU A 81 -8.93 0.38 2.61
CA LEU A 81 -7.87 0.70 3.57
C LEU A 81 -8.34 0.32 4.98
N TYR A 82 -7.58 -0.55 5.64
CA TYR A 82 -7.80 -0.95 7.03
C TYR A 82 -6.68 -0.40 7.91
N VAL A 83 -7.06 0.20 9.04
CA VAL A 83 -6.10 0.67 10.05
C VAL A 83 -6.09 -0.34 11.20
N ALA A 84 -5.04 -1.16 11.26
CA ALA A 84 -4.86 -2.20 12.26
C ALA A 84 -4.21 -1.64 13.53
N ASP A 85 -4.58 -2.18 14.68
CA ASP A 85 -3.84 -1.94 15.93
C ASP A 85 -2.49 -2.69 15.96
N ASP A 86 -1.70 -2.48 17.01
CA ASP A 86 -0.39 -3.12 17.16
C ASP A 86 -0.49 -4.65 17.18
N THR A 87 -1.50 -5.21 17.85
CA THR A 87 -1.68 -6.66 18.03
C THR A 87 -2.11 -7.31 16.73
N GLU A 88 -3.08 -6.69 16.04
CA GLU A 88 -3.54 -7.14 14.72
C GLU A 88 -2.40 -7.09 13.72
N TYR A 89 -1.68 -5.97 13.64
CA TYR A 89 -0.58 -5.81 12.69
C TYR A 89 0.53 -6.84 12.89
N ASP A 90 0.94 -7.08 14.14
CA ASP A 90 2.01 -8.02 14.46
C ASP A 90 1.60 -9.50 14.24
N SER A 91 0.30 -9.79 14.15
CA SER A 91 -0.21 -11.11 13.81
C SER A 91 -0.20 -11.43 12.30
N LEU A 92 -0.07 -10.41 11.43
CA LEU A 92 -0.13 -10.58 9.99
C LEU A 92 1.19 -11.15 9.44
N ALA A 93 1.08 -12.15 8.56
CA ALA A 93 2.23 -12.75 7.88
C ALA A 93 2.15 -12.64 6.34
N ASP A 94 3.31 -12.53 5.68
CA ASP A 94 3.40 -12.59 4.21
C ASP A 94 2.90 -13.96 3.70
N GLY A 95 2.03 -13.95 2.69
CA GLY A 95 1.44 -15.16 2.12
C GLY A 95 0.14 -15.63 2.77
N GLU A 96 -0.36 -14.94 3.80
CA GLU A 96 -1.67 -15.23 4.41
C GLU A 96 -2.85 -14.71 3.56
N GLN A 97 -3.98 -15.41 3.60
CA GLN A 97 -5.23 -14.92 3.03
C GLN A 97 -5.99 -14.05 4.03
N LEU A 98 -6.13 -12.77 3.69
CA LEU A 98 -6.88 -11.79 4.48
C LEU A 98 -8.16 -11.39 3.75
N ARG A 99 -9.24 -11.21 4.50
CA ARG A 99 -10.48 -10.59 4.01
C ARG A 99 -10.65 -9.26 4.69
N LEU A 100 -10.60 -8.19 3.90
CA LEU A 100 -10.93 -6.86 4.39
C LEU A 100 -12.46 -6.71 4.42
N PRO A 101 -13.04 -6.14 5.47
CA PRO A 101 -14.46 -5.79 5.48
C PRO A 101 -14.76 -4.79 4.36
N ALA A 102 -15.91 -4.97 3.70
CA ALA A 102 -16.38 -4.14 2.60
C ALA A 102 -16.97 -2.80 3.07
#